data_AF-A0A4Q8UD56-F1
#
_entry.id   AF-A0A4Q8UD56-F1
#
_cell.length_a   1.000
_cell.length_b   1.000
_cell.length_c   1.000
_cell.angle_alpha   90.00
_cell.angle_beta   90.00
_cell.angle_gamma   90.00
#
_symmetry.space_group_name_H-M   'P 1'
#
loop_
_entity.id
_entity.type
_entity.pdbx_description
1 polymer ?
#
loop_
_entity_poly.entity_id
_entity_poly.type
_entity_poly.pdbx_seq_one_letter_code
_entity_poly.pdbx_strand_id
1 'polypeptide(L)'
;MRSTLCLFPTPLYWLHGRPCMVLSLRKPSRRLTTLEQPLSDLLPVVTLELCQERLGLIFPKGFKTSLSSPMSAATVAGLIWAGCVMPDDETELDESLPYARPTTGLWMNAELLSIEDPDKRRAWYRAHLIGQAAATALQREWSVETEQWYATNSRETIRKGLYIIGAQFGAMSQGIGVKTNAGSARWIMRRSFAQLFDPALEGDTLREAIDAWTNTTMDPEQRLRAVIARERQSAASSISVVLPSGDVRHLSPGESSLILKGVIEVWAEQRLREPAVLTISEPGDKKAYVDERRLAAVGININVSDLLPDALIVDMGHRPAEFWIIEAVATGGPVDERRKQNFIEWAQTQRIRPEQLRFLNAFISRNDSAARRHLMDLAVGTYAWYLDEPTRELAWNAIETTIPDNVVDLGNSR
;
A
#
# COMPACT_ATOMS: atom_id res chain seq x y z
N MET A 1 101.87 0.55 -32.37
CA MET A 1 102.63 -0.13 -31.29
C MET A 1 101.68 -0.38 -30.12
N ARG A 2 101.49 -1.66 -29.75
CA ARG A 2 101.09 -2.26 -28.45
C ARG A 2 99.99 -1.53 -27.65
N SER A 3 98.77 -2.08 -27.54
CA SER A 3 98.33 -3.13 -26.59
C SER A 3 98.68 -2.82 -25.13
N THR A 4 97.69 -2.82 -24.21
CA THR A 4 97.57 -3.73 -23.04
C THR A 4 96.26 -3.47 -22.26
N LEU A 5 95.64 -4.58 -21.84
CA LEU A 5 94.41 -4.75 -21.07
C LEU A 5 94.60 -4.62 -19.54
N CYS A 6 93.48 -4.33 -18.86
CA CYS A 6 92.98 -4.84 -17.56
C CYS A 6 93.80 -4.68 -16.26
N LEU A 7 93.11 -4.24 -15.19
CA LEU A 7 92.74 -5.06 -14.02
C LEU A 7 91.81 -4.29 -13.05
N PHE A 8 90.80 -5.00 -12.53
CA PHE A 8 89.89 -4.60 -11.44
C PHE A 8 90.62 -4.55 -10.08
N PRO A 9 90.08 -3.81 -9.09
CA PRO A 9 89.36 -4.48 -7.99
C PRO A 9 88.15 -3.70 -7.42
N THR A 10 87.09 -4.43 -7.07
CA THR A 10 86.05 -4.06 -6.07
C THR A 10 86.55 -4.35 -4.64
N PRO A 11 85.88 -3.95 -3.52
CA PRO A 11 84.57 -3.28 -3.34
C PRO A 11 84.57 -2.12 -2.30
N LEU A 12 83.52 -1.26 -2.27
CA LEU A 12 82.70 -1.00 -1.07
C LEU A 12 81.53 -0.05 -1.38
N TYR A 13 80.39 -0.38 -0.78
CA TYR A 13 79.08 0.26 -0.85
C TYR A 13 79.10 1.76 -0.56
N TRP A 14 78.33 2.55 -1.32
CA TRP A 14 77.43 3.61 -0.79
C TRP A 14 76.34 3.91 -1.84
N LEU A 15 75.09 3.67 -1.45
CA LEU A 15 73.85 4.01 -2.17
C LEU A 15 73.67 5.52 -2.22
N HIS A 16 73.51 6.14 -3.40
CA HIS A 16 72.74 7.39 -3.59
C HIS A 16 72.11 7.42 -4.99
N GLY A 17 70.78 7.22 -5.04
CA GLY A 17 69.96 7.30 -6.24
C GLY A 17 69.48 8.73 -6.51
N ARG A 18 69.79 9.19 -7.74
CA ARG A 18 69.18 10.20 -8.63
C ARG A 18 68.31 11.35 -8.06
N PRO A 19 68.52 12.59 -8.53
CA PRO A 19 67.68 13.74 -8.17
C PRO A 19 66.32 13.70 -8.87
N CYS A 20 65.30 14.02 -8.08
CA CYS A 20 63.91 14.19 -8.47
C CYS A 20 63.75 15.53 -9.21
N MET A 21 63.34 15.51 -10.49
CA MET A 21 63.00 16.72 -11.23
C MET A 21 61.48 16.89 -11.24
N VAL A 22 61.06 17.96 -10.58
CA VAL A 22 59.69 18.38 -10.29
C VAL A 22 58.97 18.76 -11.58
N LEU A 23 57.87 18.05 -11.88
CA LEU A 23 56.93 18.45 -12.92
C LEU A 23 56.01 19.56 -12.38
N SER A 24 56.15 20.72 -13.02
CA SER A 24 55.47 21.99 -12.75
C SER A 24 53.94 21.91 -12.92
N LEU A 25 53.26 22.23 -11.82
CA LEU A 25 51.99 22.97 -11.67
C LEU A 25 50.95 22.83 -12.79
N ARG A 26 50.04 21.85 -12.60
CA ARG A 26 48.69 21.89 -13.21
C ARG A 26 47.90 23.08 -12.62
N LYS A 27 47.39 23.91 -13.52
CA LYS A 27 46.38 24.95 -13.28
C LYS A 27 45.11 24.37 -12.61
N PRO A 28 44.32 25.23 -11.94
CA PRO A 28 43.77 24.96 -10.63
C PRO A 28 42.66 23.91 -10.68
N SER A 29 42.65 23.05 -9.65
CA SER A 29 41.48 22.37 -9.14
C SER A 29 40.28 23.32 -9.23
N ARG A 30 39.28 22.96 -10.05
CA ARG A 30 37.96 23.60 -9.99
C ARG A 30 37.57 23.53 -8.53
N ARG A 31 37.51 24.70 -7.87
CA ARG A 31 36.86 24.86 -6.57
C ARG A 31 35.58 24.05 -6.65
N LEU A 32 35.40 23.12 -5.73
CA LEU A 32 34.07 22.79 -5.23
C LEU A 32 33.50 24.12 -4.76
N THR A 33 32.90 24.87 -5.68
CA THR A 33 31.93 25.89 -5.34
C THR A 33 30.95 25.18 -4.44
N THR A 34 30.94 25.63 -3.20
CA THR A 34 30.02 25.23 -2.14
C THR A 34 28.66 25.01 -2.80
N LEU A 35 28.23 23.75 -2.92
CA LEU A 35 26.86 23.42 -3.30
C LEU A 35 26.00 23.81 -2.10
N GLU A 36 25.83 25.12 -1.89
CA GLU A 36 24.65 25.67 -1.22
C GLU A 36 23.50 25.57 -2.24
N GLN A 37 23.20 24.34 -2.67
CA GLN A 37 21.98 24.04 -3.39
C GLN A 37 20.85 24.19 -2.36
N PRO A 38 19.82 25.01 -2.60
CA PRO A 38 18.59 24.87 -1.84
C PRO A 38 18.01 23.51 -2.23
N LEU A 39 18.17 22.52 -1.36
CA LEU A 39 17.36 21.31 -1.37
C LEU A 39 15.95 21.75 -0.97
N SER A 40 15.21 22.27 -1.95
CA SER A 40 13.83 22.74 -1.84
C SER A 40 13.02 21.76 -1.00
N ASP A 41 12.50 22.25 0.13
CA ASP A 41 11.51 21.63 1.01
C ASP A 41 11.43 20.11 0.89
N LEU A 42 12.37 19.45 1.59
CA LEU A 42 12.37 17.99 1.74
C LEU A 42 10.96 17.54 2.10
N LEU A 43 10.39 16.70 1.24
CA LEU A 43 9.10 16.11 1.50
C LEU A 43 9.17 15.23 2.77
N PRO A 44 8.02 15.00 3.42
CA PRO A 44 7.90 14.07 4.54
C PRO A 44 8.55 12.72 4.20
N VAL A 45 9.13 12.09 5.22
CA VAL A 45 9.64 10.72 5.07
C VAL A 45 8.46 9.79 4.80
N VAL A 46 8.64 8.90 3.84
CA VAL A 46 7.63 7.93 3.43
C VAL A 46 8.12 6.52 3.66
N THR A 47 7.21 5.60 3.99
CA THR A 47 7.55 4.19 4.17
C THR A 47 7.62 3.45 2.84
N LEU A 48 8.27 2.28 2.85
CA LEU A 48 8.33 1.40 1.69
C LEU A 48 6.92 0.90 1.31
N GLU A 49 6.12 0.55 2.32
CA GLU A 49 4.76 0.05 2.20
C GLU A 49 3.85 1.09 1.56
N LEU A 50 3.93 2.34 2.01
CA LEU A 50 3.20 3.46 1.43
C LEU A 50 3.57 3.64 -0.04
N CYS A 51 4.87 3.59 -0.38
CA CYS A 51 5.32 3.70 -1.76
C CYS A 51 4.81 2.55 -2.64
N GLN A 52 4.77 1.32 -2.12
CA GLN A 52 4.24 0.16 -2.84
C GLN A 52 2.74 0.30 -3.12
N GLU A 53 1.97 0.71 -2.11
CA GLU A 53 0.54 0.97 -2.24
C GLU A 53 0.27 2.06 -3.27
N ARG A 54 0.90 3.23 -3.10
CA ARG A 54 0.71 4.40 -3.98
C ARG A 54 1.09 4.08 -5.43
N LEU A 55 2.21 3.40 -5.67
CA LEU A 55 2.58 2.97 -7.02
C LEU A 55 1.60 1.96 -7.62
N GLY A 56 0.98 1.11 -6.80
CA GLY A 56 -0.07 0.18 -7.25
C GLY A 56 -1.35 0.88 -7.69
N LEU A 57 -1.68 2.02 -7.08
CA LEU A 57 -2.83 2.86 -7.46
C LEU A 57 -2.51 3.70 -8.71
N ILE A 58 -1.33 4.31 -8.76
CA ILE A 58 -0.89 5.15 -9.89
C ILE A 58 -0.65 4.28 -11.14
N PHE A 59 0.04 3.15 -10.99
CA PHE A 59 0.44 2.22 -12.06
C PHE A 59 -0.10 0.79 -11.79
N PRO A 60 -1.39 0.55 -12.04
CA PRO A 60 -2.08 -0.71 -11.72
C PRO A 60 -1.46 -1.95 -12.40
N LYS A 61 -1.75 -3.13 -11.85
CA LYS A 61 -1.34 -4.42 -12.42
C LYS A 61 -1.90 -4.57 -13.84
N GLY A 62 -1.04 -4.95 -14.79
CA GLY A 62 -1.38 -4.97 -16.22
C GLY A 62 -0.95 -3.71 -16.97
N PHE A 63 -0.58 -2.65 -16.25
CA PHE A 63 0.24 -1.56 -16.79
C PHE A 63 1.72 -1.99 -16.91
N LYS A 64 2.64 -1.05 -17.15
CA LYS A 64 4.09 -1.29 -17.10
C LYS A 64 4.50 -1.72 -15.67
N THR A 65 4.53 -3.03 -15.43
CA THR A 65 4.80 -3.66 -14.12
C THR A 65 6.12 -3.23 -13.47
N SER A 66 7.08 -2.78 -14.27
CA SER A 66 8.32 -2.21 -13.77
C SER A 66 8.13 -0.93 -12.97
N LEU A 67 7.04 -0.18 -13.15
CA LEU A 67 6.78 1.06 -12.41
C LEU A 67 6.24 0.81 -11.00
N SER A 68 5.48 -0.27 -10.80
CA SER A 68 4.90 -0.66 -9.51
C SER A 68 5.58 -1.85 -8.85
N SER A 69 6.83 -2.14 -9.23
CA SER A 69 7.62 -3.20 -8.60
C SER A 69 8.09 -2.81 -7.19
N PRO A 70 8.35 -3.78 -6.29
CA PRO A 70 8.91 -3.50 -4.96
C PRO A 70 10.23 -2.69 -5.01
N MET A 71 11.06 -2.95 -6.02
CA MET A 71 12.31 -2.23 -6.22
C MET A 71 12.06 -0.76 -6.62
N SER A 72 11.00 -0.50 -7.39
CA SER A 72 10.58 0.86 -7.76
C SER A 72 10.03 1.62 -6.56
N ALA A 73 9.27 0.95 -5.69
CA ALA A 73 8.81 1.53 -4.43
C ALA A 73 9.97 1.92 -3.52
N ALA A 74 10.94 1.03 -3.32
CA ALA A 74 12.16 1.34 -2.57
C ALA A 74 12.94 2.50 -3.20
N THR A 75 12.98 2.55 -4.53
CA THR A 75 13.63 3.65 -5.23
C THR A 75 12.91 4.97 -5.01
N VAL A 76 11.58 5.02 -5.14
CA VAL A 76 10.77 6.23 -4.89
C VAL A 76 10.97 6.72 -3.45
N ALA A 77 10.87 5.83 -2.47
CA ALA A 77 11.10 6.17 -1.07
C ALA A 77 12.49 6.77 -0.86
N GLY A 78 13.52 6.14 -1.42
CA GLY A 78 14.90 6.64 -1.33
C GLY A 78 15.12 7.98 -2.03
N LEU A 79 14.43 8.25 -3.14
CA LEU A 79 14.52 9.52 -3.85
C LEU A 79 13.84 10.66 -3.09
N ILE A 80 12.66 10.42 -2.50
CA ILE A 80 11.98 11.36 -1.61
C ILE A 80 12.86 11.65 -0.39
N TRP A 81 13.39 10.59 0.24
CA TRP A 81 14.25 10.71 1.41
C TRP A 81 15.53 11.50 1.09
N ALA A 82 16.21 11.20 -0.02
CA ALA A 82 17.42 11.90 -0.44
C ALA A 82 17.16 13.32 -0.99
N GLY A 83 15.90 13.74 -1.13
CA GLY A 83 15.53 15.05 -1.67
C GLY A 83 15.75 15.18 -3.17
N CYS A 84 15.80 14.07 -3.92
CA CYS A 84 16.00 14.06 -5.36
C CYS A 84 14.69 14.36 -6.12
N VAL A 85 14.07 15.51 -5.79
CA VAL A 85 12.75 15.96 -6.25
C VAL A 85 12.88 17.38 -6.81
N MET A 86 12.16 17.69 -7.88
CA MET A 86 12.07 19.03 -8.46
C MET A 86 11.40 20.02 -7.49
N PRO A 87 11.62 21.35 -7.65
CA PRO A 87 10.86 22.38 -6.95
C PRO A 87 9.37 22.41 -7.39
N ASP A 88 8.53 23.10 -6.60
CA ASP A 88 7.06 23.16 -6.76
C ASP A 88 6.60 23.70 -8.12
N ASP A 89 7.35 24.62 -8.70
CA ASP A 89 7.00 25.26 -9.96
C ASP A 89 7.39 24.42 -11.20
N GLU A 90 8.22 23.37 -11.02
CA GLU A 90 8.75 22.49 -12.07
C GLU A 90 9.30 23.22 -13.31
N THR A 91 9.71 24.49 -13.18
CA THR A 91 9.84 25.42 -14.32
C THR A 91 11.05 25.13 -15.18
N GLU A 92 12.24 24.88 -14.61
CA GLU A 92 13.45 24.58 -15.38
C GLU A 92 14.38 23.55 -14.73
N LEU A 93 15.01 22.73 -15.58
CA LEU A 93 16.06 21.80 -15.18
C LEU A 93 17.41 22.51 -15.26
N ASP A 94 18.05 22.74 -14.11
CA ASP A 94 19.40 23.30 -14.05
C ASP A 94 20.38 22.38 -13.30
N GLU A 95 21.68 22.66 -13.40
CA GLU A 95 22.74 21.81 -12.80
C GLU A 95 22.78 21.84 -11.26
N SER A 96 22.11 22.82 -10.62
CA SER A 96 21.99 22.97 -9.18
C SER A 96 20.88 22.12 -8.55
N LEU A 97 20.12 21.36 -9.34
CA LEU A 97 19.12 20.45 -8.80
C LEU A 97 19.74 19.17 -8.20
N PRO A 98 19.08 18.55 -7.21
CA PRO A 98 19.54 17.34 -6.54
C PRO A 98 19.29 16.09 -7.39
N TYR A 99 20.10 15.88 -8.43
CA TYR A 99 19.93 14.72 -9.29
C TYR A 99 20.30 13.40 -8.60
N ALA A 100 19.51 12.38 -8.87
CA ALA A 100 19.73 11.01 -8.49
C ALA A 100 20.59 10.22 -9.49
N ARG A 101 21.32 9.25 -8.95
CA ARG A 101 21.91 8.12 -9.66
C ARG A 101 20.94 6.96 -9.64
N PRO A 102 21.03 6.00 -10.58
CA PRO A 102 20.28 4.75 -10.48
C PRO A 102 20.46 4.00 -9.15
N THR A 103 21.58 4.23 -8.44
CA THR A 103 21.89 3.63 -7.15
C THR A 103 21.34 4.39 -5.94
N THR A 104 20.84 5.62 -6.10
CA THR A 104 20.38 6.45 -4.96
C THR A 104 19.33 5.74 -4.12
N GLY A 105 18.30 5.17 -4.76
CA GLY A 105 17.29 4.39 -4.06
C GLY A 105 17.65 2.93 -3.77
N LEU A 106 18.80 2.43 -4.27
CA LEU A 106 19.24 1.04 -4.03
C LEU A 106 20.07 0.90 -2.76
N TRP A 107 20.75 1.95 -2.33
CA TRP A 107 21.60 1.94 -1.12
C TRP A 107 20.81 2.33 0.14
N MET A 108 19.50 2.13 0.13
CA MET A 108 18.61 2.37 1.26
C MET A 108 18.36 1.09 2.05
N ASN A 109 17.99 1.28 3.31
CA ASN A 109 17.45 0.25 4.21
C ASN A 109 16.43 0.88 5.16
N ALA A 110 15.79 0.04 5.98
CA ALA A 110 14.69 0.47 6.85
C ALA A 110 15.14 1.51 7.88
N GLU A 111 16.32 1.32 8.48
CA GLU A 111 16.83 2.21 9.53
C GLU A 111 17.32 3.55 8.95
N LEU A 112 17.95 3.55 7.78
CA LEU A 112 18.35 4.77 7.10
C LEU A 112 17.12 5.59 6.67
N LEU A 113 16.11 4.93 6.11
CA LEU A 113 14.91 5.59 5.62
C LEU A 113 14.09 6.23 6.75
N SER A 114 14.16 5.71 7.98
CA SER A 114 13.42 6.26 9.14
C SER A 114 14.03 7.53 9.73
N ILE A 115 15.23 7.95 9.28
CA ILE A 115 15.86 9.17 9.76
C ILE A 115 15.15 10.38 9.15
N GLU A 116 14.46 11.15 9.98
CA GLU A 116 13.76 12.38 9.57
C GLU A 116 14.69 13.60 9.54
N ASP A 117 15.82 13.56 10.24
CA ASP A 117 16.77 14.66 10.38
C ASP A 117 17.23 15.16 8.99
N PRO A 118 16.88 16.40 8.62
CA PRO A 118 17.16 16.92 7.31
C PRO A 118 18.66 17.14 7.06
N ASP A 119 19.47 17.39 8.10
CA ASP A 119 20.92 17.51 7.97
C ASP A 119 21.59 16.17 7.72
N LYS A 120 21.10 15.09 8.36
CA LYS A 120 21.57 13.74 8.05
C LYS A 120 21.19 13.31 6.64
N ARG A 121 19.95 13.56 6.22
CA ARG A 121 19.50 13.31 4.83
C ARG A 121 20.41 14.02 3.82
N ARG A 122 20.71 15.29 4.06
CA ARG A 122 21.65 16.11 3.28
C ARG A 122 23.06 15.53 3.25
N ALA A 123 23.61 15.20 4.41
CA ALA A 123 24.96 14.67 4.52
C ALA A 123 25.10 13.32 3.79
N TRP A 124 24.09 12.45 3.91
CA TRP A 124 24.06 11.17 3.20
C TRP A 124 24.03 11.36 1.70
N TYR A 125 23.18 12.25 1.17
CA TYR A 125 23.11 12.50 -0.27
C TYR A 125 24.45 13.01 -0.82
N ARG A 126 25.14 13.93 -0.12
CA ARG A 126 26.48 14.39 -0.53
C ARG A 126 27.50 13.24 -0.52
N ALA A 127 27.49 12.41 0.52
CA ALA A 127 28.36 11.24 0.60
C ALA A 127 28.05 10.21 -0.51
N HIS A 128 26.78 10.00 -0.83
CA HIS A 128 26.32 9.15 -1.93
C HIS A 128 26.86 9.60 -3.29
N LEU A 129 26.92 10.92 -3.53
CA LEU A 129 27.52 11.49 -4.73
C LEU A 129 29.04 11.26 -4.79
N ILE A 130 29.73 11.12 -3.67
CA ILE A 130 31.15 10.72 -3.65
C ILE A 130 31.27 9.23 -4.02
N GLY A 131 30.48 8.36 -3.37
CA GLY A 131 30.43 6.94 -3.67
C GLY A 131 29.96 6.08 -2.50
N GLN A 132 29.79 4.78 -2.73
CA GLN A 132 29.21 3.86 -1.74
C GLN A 132 30.01 3.83 -0.44
N ALA A 133 31.35 3.80 -0.52
CA ALA A 133 32.21 3.77 0.66
C ALA A 133 32.03 5.00 1.56
N ALA A 134 31.79 6.18 0.98
CA ALA A 134 31.55 7.40 1.75
C ALA A 134 30.17 7.38 2.44
N ALA A 135 29.12 6.95 1.73
CA ALA A 135 27.79 6.77 2.32
C ALA A 135 27.78 5.73 3.45
N THR A 136 28.43 4.58 3.24
CA THR A 136 28.58 3.53 4.25
C THR A 136 29.39 3.98 5.46
N ALA A 137 30.47 4.76 5.27
CA ALA A 137 31.24 5.31 6.39
C ALA A 137 30.40 6.23 7.27
N LEU A 138 29.58 7.08 6.64
CA LEU A 138 28.68 7.99 7.34
C LEU A 138 27.58 7.25 8.11
N GLN A 139 26.98 6.21 7.51
CA GLN A 139 26.01 5.34 8.21
C GLN A 139 26.63 4.67 9.45
N ARG A 140 27.89 4.20 9.37
CA ARG A 140 28.60 3.63 10.53
C ARG A 140 28.84 4.66 11.62
N GLU A 141 29.20 5.89 11.26
CA GLU A 141 29.35 6.99 12.21
C GLU A 141 28.04 7.27 12.96
N TRP A 142 26.90 7.14 12.27
CA TRP A 142 25.57 7.29 12.86
C TRP A 142 25.06 6.05 13.59
N SER A 143 25.83 4.96 13.62
CA SER A 143 25.41 3.65 14.15
C SER A 143 24.15 3.09 13.47
N VAL A 144 23.98 3.35 12.17
CA VAL A 144 22.84 2.91 11.35
C VAL A 144 23.25 1.70 10.51
N GLU A 145 22.31 0.79 10.26
CA GLU A 145 22.47 -0.36 9.37
C GLU A 145 23.10 0.03 8.02
N THR A 146 24.00 -0.81 7.53
CA THR A 146 24.72 -0.59 6.25
C THR A 146 24.36 -1.59 5.17
N GLU A 147 23.64 -2.65 5.54
CA GLU A 147 23.08 -3.58 4.58
C GLU A 147 21.97 -2.88 3.80
N GLN A 148 21.90 -3.11 2.50
CA GLN A 148 20.99 -2.43 1.60
C GLN A 148 19.95 -3.42 1.07
N TRP A 149 18.72 -2.97 0.83
CA TRP A 149 17.65 -3.85 0.33
C TRP A 149 17.97 -4.49 -1.03
N TYR A 150 18.73 -3.80 -1.89
CA TYR A 150 19.02 -4.26 -3.24
C TYR A 150 20.49 -4.06 -3.61
N ALA A 151 21.11 -5.10 -4.19
CA ALA A 151 22.48 -5.03 -4.66
C ALA A 151 22.69 -4.00 -5.80
N THR A 152 23.86 -3.36 -5.83
CA THR A 152 24.24 -2.31 -6.80
C THR A 152 24.13 -2.76 -8.27
N ASN A 153 24.24 -4.07 -8.55
CA ASN A 153 24.07 -4.64 -9.88
C ASN A 153 22.62 -4.53 -10.43
N SER A 154 21.64 -4.26 -9.56
CA SER A 154 20.23 -4.04 -9.94
C SER A 154 19.99 -2.66 -10.58
N ARG A 155 21.02 -1.81 -10.67
CA ARG A 155 20.93 -0.45 -11.22
C ARG A 155 20.32 -0.38 -12.61
N GLU A 156 20.58 -1.35 -13.49
CA GLU A 156 20.05 -1.35 -14.86
C GLU A 156 18.56 -1.69 -14.90
N THR A 157 18.09 -2.54 -13.99
CA THR A 157 16.67 -2.88 -13.85
C THR A 157 15.86 -1.63 -13.50
N ILE A 158 16.32 -0.87 -12.50
CA ILE A 158 15.65 0.37 -12.09
C ILE A 158 15.82 1.48 -13.11
N ARG A 159 17.00 1.60 -13.75
CA ARG A 159 17.23 2.59 -14.81
C ARG A 159 16.26 2.39 -15.99
N LYS A 160 16.10 1.16 -16.46
CA LYS A 160 15.16 0.83 -17.53
C LYS A 160 13.70 0.86 -17.07
N GLY A 161 13.45 0.49 -15.82
CA GLY A 161 12.14 0.49 -15.18
C GLY A 161 11.71 1.89 -14.78
N LEU A 162 11.91 2.26 -13.52
CA LEU A 162 11.41 3.52 -12.96
C LEU A 162 11.94 4.76 -13.69
N TYR A 163 13.23 4.86 -13.98
CA TYR A 163 13.80 6.11 -14.50
C TYR A 163 13.39 6.40 -15.95
N ILE A 164 13.68 5.48 -16.89
CA ILE A 164 13.36 5.68 -18.31
C ILE A 164 11.85 5.62 -18.55
N ILE A 165 11.19 4.56 -18.08
CA ILE A 165 9.75 4.40 -18.33
C ILE A 165 8.99 5.46 -17.54
N GLY A 166 9.36 5.73 -16.28
CA GLY A 166 8.71 6.79 -15.49
C GLY A 166 8.85 8.17 -16.12
N ALA A 167 9.95 8.47 -16.81
CA ALA A 167 10.08 9.71 -17.57
C ALA A 167 9.09 9.81 -18.74
N GLN A 168 8.76 8.69 -19.40
CA GLN A 168 7.74 8.65 -20.46
C GLN A 168 6.32 8.94 -19.95
N PHE A 169 6.09 8.73 -18.65
CA PHE A 169 4.82 9.01 -17.97
C PHE A 169 4.87 10.26 -17.09
N GLY A 170 5.94 11.06 -17.20
CA GLY A 170 6.14 12.29 -16.42
C GLY A 170 6.24 12.09 -14.91
N ALA A 171 6.69 10.92 -14.44
CA ALA A 171 7.10 10.73 -13.05
C ALA A 171 8.55 11.22 -12.80
N MET A 172 9.39 11.14 -13.82
CA MET A 172 10.82 11.46 -13.76
C MET A 172 11.22 12.44 -14.87
N SER A 173 12.30 13.17 -14.65
CA SER A 173 12.96 14.03 -15.63
C SER A 173 14.45 13.71 -15.72
N GLN A 174 15.05 13.98 -16.88
CA GLN A 174 16.49 13.85 -17.09
C GLN A 174 17.12 15.23 -17.26
N GLY A 175 18.15 15.55 -16.48
CA GLY A 175 18.89 16.81 -16.55
C GLY A 175 19.49 17.08 -17.93
N ILE A 176 19.59 18.36 -18.28
CA ILE A 176 20.03 18.85 -19.61
C ILE A 176 21.50 18.45 -19.87
N GLY A 177 21.80 17.96 -21.08
CA GLY A 177 23.17 17.80 -21.57
C GLY A 177 23.91 16.50 -21.19
N VAL A 178 23.28 15.53 -20.52
CA VAL A 178 23.96 14.30 -20.07
C VAL A 178 23.80 13.13 -21.05
N LYS A 179 24.92 12.53 -21.50
CA LYS A 179 24.93 11.33 -22.38
C LYS A 179 24.10 10.17 -21.80
N THR A 180 23.35 9.47 -22.64
CA THR A 180 22.37 8.42 -22.29
C THR A 180 22.90 7.26 -21.44
N ASN A 181 24.21 7.00 -21.43
CA ASN A 181 24.82 5.85 -20.70
C ASN A 181 25.73 6.23 -19.52
N ALA A 182 25.76 7.50 -19.08
CA ALA A 182 26.59 7.89 -17.95
C ALA A 182 26.03 7.33 -16.61
N GLY A 183 26.90 6.75 -15.77
CA GLY A 183 26.55 6.34 -14.40
C GLY A 183 26.44 7.51 -13.40
N SER A 184 26.52 8.75 -13.89
CA SER A 184 26.43 9.97 -13.11
C SER A 184 24.99 10.28 -12.69
N ALA A 185 24.87 11.14 -11.67
CA ALA A 185 23.59 11.70 -11.25
C ALA A 185 23.00 12.52 -12.41
N ARG A 186 21.74 12.24 -12.78
CA ARG A 186 21.06 12.96 -13.88
C ARG A 186 19.54 12.81 -13.88
N TRP A 187 19.01 12.00 -13.00
CA TRP A 187 17.57 11.78 -12.92
C TRP A 187 17.01 12.59 -11.78
N ILE A 188 15.81 13.13 -11.93
CA ILE A 188 15.13 13.82 -10.83
C ILE A 188 13.66 13.46 -10.88
N MET A 189 13.04 13.30 -9.70
CA MET A 189 11.62 13.03 -9.61
C MET A 189 10.85 14.33 -9.80
N ARG A 190 9.78 14.29 -10.61
CA ARG A 190 8.90 15.46 -10.76
C ARG A 190 8.15 15.69 -9.45
N ARG A 191 7.97 16.96 -9.08
CA ARG A 191 7.39 17.36 -7.79
C ARG A 191 5.93 16.95 -7.68
N SER A 192 5.18 17.17 -8.75
CA SER A 192 3.79 16.73 -8.94
C SER A 192 3.59 15.22 -8.75
N PHE A 193 4.56 14.40 -9.15
CA PHE A 193 4.53 12.96 -8.91
C PHE A 193 4.92 12.62 -7.46
N ALA A 194 5.95 13.27 -6.92
CA ALA A 194 6.40 13.04 -5.54
C ALA A 194 5.34 13.41 -4.49
N GLN A 195 4.53 14.44 -4.74
CA GLN A 195 3.43 14.87 -3.87
C GLN A 195 2.32 13.81 -3.72
N LEU A 196 2.17 12.88 -4.68
CA LEU A 196 1.21 11.76 -4.56
C LEU A 196 1.56 10.77 -3.44
N PHE A 197 2.77 10.88 -2.88
CA PHE A 197 3.26 10.04 -1.78
C PHE A 197 3.17 10.73 -0.41
N ASP A 198 2.55 11.91 -0.33
CA ASP A 198 2.27 12.55 0.96
C ASP A 198 1.40 11.61 1.84
N PRO A 199 1.87 11.21 3.03
CA PRO A 199 1.09 10.35 3.93
C PRO A 199 -0.26 10.94 4.33
N ALA A 200 -0.45 12.26 4.25
CA ALA A 200 -1.71 12.92 4.56
C ALA A 200 -2.80 12.74 3.48
N LEU A 201 -2.44 12.29 2.26
CA LEU A 201 -3.40 12.00 1.20
C LEU A 201 -4.02 10.61 1.40
N GLU A 202 -5.33 10.56 1.67
CA GLU A 202 -6.07 9.33 1.92
C GLU A 202 -7.41 9.28 1.16
N GLY A 203 -7.94 8.08 0.97
CA GLY A 203 -9.29 7.86 0.44
C GLY A 203 -9.57 8.60 -0.88
N ASP A 204 -10.64 9.40 -0.91
CA ASP A 204 -11.06 10.15 -2.10
C ASP A 204 -10.07 11.25 -2.49
N THR A 205 -9.45 11.93 -1.53
CA THR A 205 -8.48 13.00 -1.81
C THR A 205 -7.26 12.47 -2.56
N LEU A 206 -6.81 11.27 -2.21
CA LEU A 206 -5.75 10.58 -2.94
C LEU A 206 -6.17 10.20 -4.36
N ARG A 207 -7.39 9.68 -4.53
CA ARG A 207 -7.93 9.29 -5.85
C ARG A 207 -8.00 10.51 -6.78
N GLU A 208 -8.54 11.62 -6.28
CA GLU A 208 -8.63 12.88 -7.00
C GLU A 208 -7.25 13.42 -7.39
N ALA A 209 -6.27 13.38 -6.47
CA ALA A 209 -4.90 13.81 -6.76
C ALA A 209 -4.23 12.95 -7.85
N ILE A 210 -4.39 11.63 -7.79
CA ILE A 210 -3.87 10.70 -8.80
C ILE A 210 -4.51 10.97 -10.15
N ASP A 211 -5.83 11.16 -10.20
CA ASP A 211 -6.56 11.40 -11.44
C ASP A 211 -6.21 12.77 -12.04
N ALA A 212 -6.08 13.81 -11.22
CA ALA A 212 -5.61 15.12 -11.65
C ALA A 212 -4.19 15.07 -12.25
N TRP A 213 -3.26 14.38 -11.58
CA TRP A 213 -1.90 14.18 -12.08
C TRP A 213 -1.89 13.40 -13.40
N THR A 214 -2.66 12.30 -13.47
CA THR A 214 -2.76 11.45 -14.66
C THR A 214 -3.34 12.21 -15.85
N ASN A 215 -4.37 13.04 -15.63
CA ASN A 215 -5.02 13.84 -16.67
C ASN A 215 -4.10 14.93 -17.25
N THR A 216 -3.22 15.48 -16.42
CA THR A 216 -2.30 16.57 -16.82
C THR A 216 -1.05 16.01 -17.50
N THR A 217 -0.57 14.84 -17.06
CA THR A 217 0.78 14.37 -17.37
C THR A 217 0.84 13.26 -18.42
N MET A 218 -0.16 12.36 -18.44
CA MET A 218 -0.18 11.23 -19.38
C MET A 218 -0.92 11.58 -20.66
N ASP A 219 -0.43 11.06 -21.79
CA ASP A 219 -1.13 11.17 -23.08
C ASP A 219 -2.43 10.32 -23.10
N PRO A 220 -3.37 10.58 -24.02
CA PRO A 220 -4.65 9.87 -24.07
C PRO A 220 -4.53 8.33 -24.19
N GLU A 221 -3.51 7.82 -24.89
CA GLU A 221 -3.28 6.38 -25.04
C GLU A 221 -2.80 5.76 -23.73
N GLN A 222 -1.88 6.44 -23.04
CA GLN A 222 -1.37 6.05 -21.73
C GLN A 222 -2.48 6.06 -20.67
N ARG A 223 -3.33 7.10 -20.67
CA ARG A 223 -4.51 7.17 -19.80
C ARG A 223 -5.47 6.03 -20.07
N LEU A 224 -5.79 5.76 -21.34
CA LEU A 224 -6.67 4.65 -21.70
C LEU A 224 -6.08 3.30 -21.27
N ARG A 225 -4.77 3.09 -21.39
CA ARG A 225 -4.11 1.87 -20.88
C ARG A 225 -4.14 1.77 -19.37
N ALA A 226 -3.96 2.88 -18.66
CA ALA A 226 -4.09 2.90 -17.21
C ALA A 226 -5.53 2.60 -16.79
N VAL A 227 -6.54 3.22 -17.42
CA VAL A 227 -7.97 2.94 -17.21
C VAL A 227 -8.29 1.49 -17.50
N ILE A 228 -7.93 0.94 -18.67
CA ILE A 228 -8.16 -0.47 -19.01
C ILE A 228 -7.44 -1.40 -18.04
N ALA A 229 -6.24 -1.05 -17.57
CA ALA A 229 -5.53 -1.85 -16.56
C ALA A 229 -6.21 -1.77 -15.20
N ARG A 230 -6.72 -0.61 -14.77
CA ARG A 230 -7.56 -0.46 -13.56
C ARG A 230 -8.85 -1.26 -13.70
N GLU A 231 -9.56 -1.15 -14.82
CA GLU A 231 -10.77 -1.91 -15.11
C GLU A 231 -10.51 -3.41 -15.12
N ARG A 232 -9.39 -3.87 -15.73
CA ARG A 232 -9.00 -5.28 -15.71
C ARG A 232 -8.56 -5.74 -14.34
N GLN A 233 -7.85 -4.92 -13.58
CA GLN A 233 -7.48 -5.22 -12.21
C GLN A 233 -8.73 -5.31 -11.36
N SER A 234 -9.64 -4.33 -11.43
CA SER A 234 -10.93 -4.31 -10.77
C SER A 234 -11.84 -5.45 -11.21
N ALA A 235 -11.85 -5.85 -12.48
CA ALA A 235 -12.64 -6.99 -12.96
C ALA A 235 -12.03 -8.34 -12.52
N ALA A 236 -10.69 -8.46 -12.54
CA ALA A 236 -9.97 -9.64 -12.04
C ALA A 236 -9.90 -9.71 -10.50
N SER A 237 -10.13 -8.59 -9.81
CA SER A 237 -10.21 -8.50 -8.36
C SER A 237 -11.64 -8.32 -7.84
N SER A 238 -12.64 -8.15 -8.71
CA SER A 238 -14.04 -8.13 -8.29
C SER A 238 -14.48 -9.52 -7.88
N ILE A 239 -15.20 -9.59 -6.77
CA ILE A 239 -15.77 -10.83 -6.28
C ILE A 239 -17.16 -10.93 -6.90
N SER A 240 -17.31 -11.86 -7.85
CA SER A 240 -18.59 -12.12 -8.48
C SER A 240 -19.43 -12.99 -7.54
N VAL A 241 -20.61 -12.50 -7.15
CA VAL A 241 -21.58 -13.16 -6.29
C VAL A 241 -22.82 -13.50 -7.11
N VAL A 242 -23.18 -14.77 -7.17
CA VAL A 242 -24.43 -15.24 -7.78
C VAL A 242 -25.52 -15.21 -6.71
N LEU A 243 -26.57 -14.41 -6.93
CA LEU A 243 -27.71 -14.34 -6.03
C LEU A 243 -28.63 -15.56 -6.21
N PRO A 244 -29.48 -15.89 -5.22
CA PRO A 244 -30.49 -16.96 -5.37
C PRO A 244 -31.46 -16.75 -6.56
N SER A 245 -31.63 -15.51 -7.04
CA SER A 245 -32.39 -15.21 -8.25
C SER A 245 -31.71 -15.63 -9.56
N GLY A 246 -30.42 -15.97 -9.51
CA GLY A 246 -29.54 -16.21 -10.67
C GLY A 246 -28.83 -14.94 -11.17
N ASP A 247 -29.14 -13.76 -10.63
CA ASP A 247 -28.46 -12.52 -10.98
C ASP A 247 -27.01 -12.53 -10.47
N VAL A 248 -26.08 -12.00 -11.26
CA VAL A 248 -24.67 -11.86 -10.85
C VAL A 248 -24.39 -10.44 -10.40
N ARG A 249 -23.75 -10.30 -9.25
CA ARG A 249 -23.27 -9.04 -8.67
C ARG A 249 -21.76 -9.04 -8.58
N HIS A 250 -21.15 -7.90 -8.85
CA HIS A 250 -19.71 -7.72 -8.71
C HIS A 250 -19.46 -6.81 -7.51
N LEU A 251 -18.83 -7.34 -6.48
CA LEU A 251 -18.41 -6.58 -5.29
C LEU A 251 -16.94 -6.19 -5.44
N SER A 252 -16.52 -5.09 -4.79
CA SER A 252 -15.10 -4.73 -4.71
C SER A 252 -14.28 -5.83 -4.04
N PRO A 253 -12.98 -5.97 -4.38
CA PRO A 253 -12.08 -6.89 -3.69
C PRO A 253 -12.02 -6.61 -2.18
N GLY A 254 -12.10 -7.67 -1.37
CA GLY A 254 -11.91 -7.55 0.07
C GLY A 254 -12.34 -8.82 0.82
N GLU A 255 -11.87 -8.95 2.06
CA GLU A 255 -12.22 -10.07 2.94
C GLU A 255 -13.72 -10.13 3.23
N SER A 256 -14.36 -9.00 3.55
CA SER A 256 -15.82 -8.93 3.73
C SER A 256 -16.58 -9.34 2.47
N SER A 257 -16.13 -8.96 1.28
CA SER A 257 -16.75 -9.39 0.02
C SER A 257 -16.60 -10.90 -0.23
N LEU A 258 -15.48 -11.51 0.19
CA LEU A 258 -15.29 -12.97 0.13
C LEU A 258 -16.23 -13.69 1.10
N ILE A 259 -16.36 -13.16 2.31
CA ILE A 259 -17.29 -13.66 3.32
C ILE A 259 -18.73 -13.57 2.78
N LEU A 260 -19.14 -12.41 2.24
CA LEU A 260 -20.48 -12.22 1.66
C LEU A 260 -20.77 -13.19 0.51
N LYS A 261 -19.79 -13.41 -0.37
CA LYS A 261 -19.92 -14.44 -1.42
C LYS A 261 -20.21 -15.81 -0.82
N GLY A 262 -19.44 -16.22 0.19
CA GLY A 262 -19.66 -17.50 0.87
C GLY A 262 -20.99 -17.56 1.60
N VAL A 263 -21.41 -16.47 2.25
CA VAL A 263 -22.71 -16.41 2.91
C VAL A 263 -23.84 -16.61 1.90
N ILE A 264 -23.80 -15.91 0.77
CA ILE A 264 -24.89 -15.94 -0.24
C ILE A 264 -24.88 -17.25 -1.03
N GLU A 265 -23.72 -17.70 -1.52
CA GLU A 265 -23.66 -18.86 -2.43
C GLU A 265 -23.54 -20.21 -1.71
N VAL A 266 -23.17 -20.21 -0.43
CA VAL A 266 -22.91 -21.44 0.32
C VAL A 266 -23.80 -21.55 1.55
N TRP A 267 -23.70 -20.60 2.48
CA TRP A 267 -24.47 -20.68 3.72
C TRP A 267 -25.98 -20.56 3.47
N ALA A 268 -26.42 -19.55 2.71
CA ALA A 268 -27.83 -19.29 2.46
C ALA A 268 -28.49 -20.45 1.71
N GLU A 269 -27.84 -20.98 0.67
CA GLU A 269 -28.30 -22.14 -0.10
C GLU A 269 -28.41 -23.42 0.74
N GLN A 270 -27.58 -23.57 1.78
CA GLN A 270 -27.60 -24.76 2.65
C GLN A 270 -28.52 -24.61 3.85
N ARG A 271 -28.63 -23.40 4.40
CA ARG A 271 -29.25 -23.11 5.70
C ARG A 271 -30.68 -22.60 5.58
N LEU A 272 -31.00 -21.89 4.50
CA LEU A 272 -32.29 -21.26 4.27
C LEU A 272 -33.13 -22.09 3.31
N ARG A 273 -34.45 -21.94 3.38
CA ARG A 273 -35.39 -22.74 2.56
C ARG A 273 -35.74 -22.05 1.25
N GLU A 274 -36.12 -20.79 1.32
CA GLU A 274 -36.47 -19.96 0.16
C GLU A 274 -35.84 -18.56 0.31
N PRO A 275 -34.50 -18.46 0.17
CA PRO A 275 -33.79 -17.22 0.39
C PRO A 275 -34.00 -16.21 -0.74
N ALA A 276 -34.25 -14.95 -0.38
CA ALA A 276 -34.19 -13.82 -1.29
C ALA A 276 -33.31 -12.70 -0.68
N VAL A 277 -32.27 -12.30 -1.42
CA VAL A 277 -31.37 -11.22 -1.01
C VAL A 277 -32.05 -9.88 -1.31
N LEU A 278 -32.29 -9.09 -0.28
CA LEU A 278 -32.93 -7.78 -0.37
C LEU A 278 -31.89 -6.66 -0.54
N THR A 279 -30.79 -6.72 0.20
CA THR A 279 -29.69 -5.76 0.10
C THR A 279 -28.33 -6.43 0.27
N ILE A 280 -27.31 -5.85 -0.37
CA ILE A 280 -25.88 -6.12 -0.13
C ILE A 280 -25.17 -4.77 -0.05
N SER A 281 -24.42 -4.53 1.01
CA SER A 281 -23.58 -3.34 1.18
C SER A 281 -22.11 -3.71 1.13
N GLU A 282 -21.29 -2.83 0.52
CA GLU A 282 -19.84 -2.95 0.57
C GLU A 282 -19.29 -2.13 1.75
N PRO A 283 -18.34 -2.65 2.54
CA PRO A 283 -17.72 -1.88 3.60
C PRO A 283 -16.99 -0.66 3.02
N GLY A 284 -17.36 0.55 3.46
CA GLY A 284 -16.71 1.79 3.08
C GLY A 284 -17.23 2.47 1.80
N ASP A 285 -18.15 1.85 1.05
CA ASP A 285 -18.87 2.52 -0.05
C ASP A 285 -20.35 2.66 0.29
N LYS A 286 -20.92 3.85 0.06
CA LYS A 286 -22.36 4.12 0.25
C LYS A 286 -23.23 3.50 -0.85
N LYS A 287 -22.62 2.75 -1.77
CA LYS A 287 -23.30 2.03 -2.84
C LYS A 287 -23.80 0.67 -2.35
N ALA A 288 -24.95 0.69 -1.71
CA ALA A 288 -25.68 -0.54 -1.43
C ALA A 288 -26.37 -1.03 -2.71
N TYR A 289 -26.22 -2.31 -3.03
CA TYR A 289 -27.23 -2.97 -3.85
C TYR A 289 -28.51 -3.05 -3.02
N VAL A 290 -29.57 -2.44 -3.53
CA VAL A 290 -30.90 -2.45 -2.94
C VAL A 290 -31.87 -2.96 -4.01
N ASP A 291 -32.56 -4.06 -3.74
CA ASP A 291 -33.66 -4.49 -4.60
C ASP A 291 -34.88 -3.60 -4.31
N GLU A 292 -34.82 -2.35 -4.78
CA GLU A 292 -35.83 -1.31 -4.54
C GLU A 292 -37.22 -1.79 -4.95
N ARG A 293 -37.32 -2.60 -6.01
CA ARG A 293 -38.61 -3.14 -6.47
C ARG A 293 -39.19 -4.13 -5.45
N ARG A 294 -38.39 -5.07 -4.95
CA ARG A 294 -38.87 -6.02 -3.94
C ARG A 294 -39.15 -5.34 -2.60
N LEU A 295 -38.27 -4.45 -2.15
CA LEU A 295 -38.44 -3.69 -0.91
C LEU A 295 -39.68 -2.79 -0.95
N ALA A 296 -39.91 -2.07 -2.05
CA ALA A 296 -41.11 -1.27 -2.24
C ALA A 296 -42.39 -2.13 -2.28
N ALA A 297 -42.33 -3.32 -2.90
CA ALA A 297 -43.46 -4.23 -2.95
C ALA A 297 -43.87 -4.76 -1.57
N VAL A 298 -42.94 -4.84 -0.62
CA VAL A 298 -43.20 -5.28 0.77
C VAL A 298 -43.32 -4.13 1.76
N GLY A 299 -43.13 -2.88 1.33
CA GLY A 299 -43.22 -1.70 2.18
C GLY A 299 -42.09 -1.57 3.20
N ILE A 300 -40.92 -2.16 2.93
CA ILE A 300 -39.71 -2.03 3.75
C ILE A 300 -38.87 -0.88 3.20
N ASN A 301 -38.54 0.07 4.05
CA ASN A 301 -37.63 1.17 3.78
C ASN A 301 -36.35 1.02 4.63
N ILE A 302 -35.20 0.96 3.96
CA ILE A 302 -33.89 0.89 4.61
C ILE A 302 -33.20 2.22 4.37
N ASN A 303 -32.90 2.96 5.44
CA ASN A 303 -32.10 4.17 5.31
C ASN A 303 -30.62 3.78 5.12
N VAL A 304 -30.13 3.93 3.90
CA VAL A 304 -28.76 3.59 3.48
C VAL A 304 -27.69 4.40 4.23
N SER A 305 -28.06 5.49 4.92
CA SER A 305 -27.09 6.36 5.64
C SER A 305 -26.88 6.04 7.12
N ASP A 306 -27.82 5.37 7.81
CA ASP A 306 -27.86 5.37 9.28
C ASP A 306 -27.70 3.97 9.92
N LEU A 307 -28.30 2.92 9.32
CA LEU A 307 -28.25 1.56 9.85
C LEU A 307 -28.44 0.54 8.73
N LEU A 308 -27.33 0.09 8.15
CA LEU A 308 -27.30 -0.84 7.03
C LEU A 308 -26.45 -2.06 7.40
N PRO A 309 -26.99 -3.29 7.31
CA PRO A 309 -26.18 -4.49 7.42
C PRO A 309 -25.42 -4.76 6.11
N ASP A 310 -24.36 -5.55 6.19
CA ASP A 310 -23.61 -5.97 5.00
C ASP A 310 -24.49 -6.79 4.04
N ALA A 311 -25.43 -7.59 4.57
CA ALA A 311 -26.53 -8.13 3.77
C ALA A 311 -27.83 -8.28 4.57
N LEU A 312 -28.95 -8.16 3.87
CA LEU A 312 -30.27 -8.52 4.36
C LEU A 312 -30.87 -9.59 3.45
N ILE A 313 -31.16 -10.75 4.03
CA ILE A 313 -31.80 -11.88 3.33
C ILE A 313 -33.13 -12.19 4.00
N VAL A 314 -34.18 -12.39 3.22
CA VAL A 314 -35.46 -12.92 3.73
C VAL A 314 -35.57 -14.40 3.36
N ASP A 315 -35.90 -15.26 4.34
CA ASP A 315 -36.25 -16.65 4.11
C ASP A 315 -37.76 -16.82 4.16
N MET A 316 -38.36 -17.07 2.99
CA MET A 316 -39.81 -17.19 2.82
C MET A 316 -40.33 -18.61 3.08
N GLY A 317 -39.45 -19.60 3.30
CA GLY A 317 -39.85 -20.97 3.61
C GLY A 317 -40.34 -21.18 5.04
N HIS A 318 -40.39 -20.10 5.84
CA HIS A 318 -40.96 -20.03 7.18
C HIS A 318 -42.28 -19.25 7.19
N ARG A 319 -43.18 -19.59 8.13
CA ARG A 319 -44.41 -18.85 8.39
C ARG A 319 -44.49 -18.49 9.88
N PRO A 320 -44.26 -17.23 10.27
CA PRO A 320 -43.90 -16.07 9.43
C PRO A 320 -42.51 -16.19 8.79
N ALA A 321 -42.25 -15.43 7.71
CA ALA A 321 -40.93 -15.35 7.08
C ALA A 321 -39.88 -14.79 8.06
N GLU A 322 -38.63 -15.24 7.94
CA GLU A 322 -37.51 -14.80 8.76
C GLU A 322 -36.64 -13.78 7.99
N PHE A 323 -36.18 -12.74 8.66
CA PHE A 323 -35.30 -11.71 8.12
C PHE A 323 -33.91 -11.86 8.76
N TRP A 324 -32.95 -12.23 7.94
CA TRP A 324 -31.56 -12.47 8.32
C TRP A 324 -30.73 -11.21 8.08
N ILE A 325 -30.27 -10.64 9.18
CA ILE A 325 -29.33 -9.53 9.24
C ILE A 325 -27.92 -10.12 9.30
N ILE A 326 -27.09 -9.81 8.30
CA ILE A 326 -25.76 -10.43 8.14
C ILE A 326 -24.69 -9.35 8.22
N GLU A 327 -23.67 -9.61 9.03
CA GLU A 327 -22.42 -8.84 9.07
C GLU A 327 -21.25 -9.72 8.61
N ALA A 328 -20.47 -9.24 7.65
CA ALA A 328 -19.25 -9.85 7.16
C ALA A 328 -18.04 -9.25 7.89
N VAL A 329 -17.74 -9.84 9.04
CA VAL A 329 -16.82 -9.30 10.04
C VAL A 329 -15.37 -9.58 9.64
N ALA A 330 -14.76 -8.60 8.95
CA ALA A 330 -13.32 -8.55 8.69
C ALA A 330 -12.67 -7.38 9.46
N THR A 331 -12.79 -6.15 8.95
CA THR A 331 -12.33 -4.94 9.66
C THR A 331 -13.45 -4.25 10.44
N GLY A 332 -14.70 -4.46 10.06
CA GLY A 332 -15.89 -3.97 10.76
C GLY A 332 -16.19 -4.75 12.04
N GLY A 333 -17.19 -4.29 12.79
CA GLY A 333 -17.65 -4.95 14.02
C GLY A 333 -18.82 -5.92 13.78
N PRO A 334 -19.01 -6.91 14.67
CA PRO A 334 -20.16 -7.82 14.60
C PRO A 334 -21.48 -7.11 14.98
N VAL A 335 -22.55 -7.88 14.96
CA VAL A 335 -23.79 -7.57 15.67
C VAL A 335 -23.56 -7.72 17.17
N ASP A 336 -23.17 -6.61 17.81
CA ASP A 336 -23.17 -6.45 19.28
C ASP A 336 -24.59 -6.15 19.82
N GLU A 337 -24.77 -6.14 21.15
CA GLU A 337 -26.09 -5.95 21.77
C GLU A 337 -26.74 -4.60 21.39
N ARG A 338 -25.92 -3.55 21.29
CA ARG A 338 -26.41 -2.22 20.91
C ARG A 338 -26.87 -2.21 19.45
N ARG A 339 -26.08 -2.79 18.55
CA ARG A 339 -26.38 -2.88 17.12
C ARG A 339 -27.57 -3.78 16.86
N LYS A 340 -27.69 -4.88 17.60
CA LYS A 340 -28.89 -5.73 17.60
C LYS A 340 -30.14 -4.95 17.99
N GLN A 341 -30.06 -4.17 19.07
CA GLN A 341 -31.19 -3.35 19.53
C GLN A 341 -31.60 -2.32 18.47
N ASN A 342 -30.63 -1.66 17.82
CA ASN A 342 -30.91 -0.74 16.70
C ASN A 342 -31.65 -1.45 15.55
N PHE A 343 -31.25 -2.67 15.20
CA PHE A 343 -31.94 -3.44 14.15
C PHE A 343 -33.35 -3.88 14.56
N ILE A 344 -33.58 -4.19 15.84
CA ILE A 344 -34.92 -4.47 16.37
C ILE A 344 -35.82 -3.24 16.25
N GLU A 345 -35.32 -2.07 16.67
CA GLU A 345 -36.04 -0.81 16.57
C GLU A 345 -36.36 -0.46 15.11
N TRP A 346 -35.38 -0.58 14.21
CA TRP A 346 -35.61 -0.42 12.78
C TRP A 346 -36.69 -1.39 12.26
N ALA A 347 -36.59 -2.69 12.57
CA ALA A 347 -37.55 -3.68 12.11
C ALA A 347 -38.99 -3.36 12.55
N GLN A 348 -39.17 -2.86 13.78
CA GLN A 348 -40.48 -2.42 14.27
C GLN A 348 -41.04 -1.26 13.45
N THR A 349 -40.20 -0.29 13.03
CA THR A 349 -40.65 0.78 12.12
C THR A 349 -41.12 0.24 10.76
N GLN A 350 -40.60 -0.91 10.34
CA GLN A 350 -40.97 -1.62 9.11
C GLN A 350 -42.10 -2.66 9.32
N ARG A 351 -42.71 -2.71 10.51
CA ARG A 351 -43.74 -3.69 10.90
C ARG A 351 -43.27 -5.15 10.84
N ILE A 352 -41.96 -5.37 10.90
CA ILE A 352 -41.34 -6.68 11.07
C ILE A 352 -41.30 -6.96 12.57
N ARG A 353 -41.88 -8.09 13.01
CA ARG A 353 -41.85 -8.43 14.44
C ARG A 353 -40.45 -8.87 14.87
N PRO A 354 -39.98 -8.53 16.08
CA PRO A 354 -38.65 -8.92 16.54
C PRO A 354 -38.36 -10.42 16.45
N GLU A 355 -39.37 -11.28 16.62
CA GLU A 355 -39.24 -12.74 16.57
C GLU A 355 -38.99 -13.26 15.14
N GLN A 356 -39.18 -12.42 14.13
CA GLN A 356 -38.84 -12.72 12.73
C GLN A 356 -37.39 -12.39 12.41
N LEU A 357 -36.67 -11.64 13.26
CA LEU A 357 -35.28 -11.32 13.03
C LEU A 357 -34.36 -12.48 13.40
N ARG A 358 -33.36 -12.69 12.57
CA ARG A 358 -32.23 -13.58 12.79
C ARG A 358 -30.96 -12.80 12.47
N PHE A 359 -29.87 -13.14 13.13
CA PHE A 359 -28.61 -12.40 13.03
C PHE A 359 -27.46 -13.36 12.80
N LEU A 360 -26.65 -13.08 11.78
CA LEU A 360 -25.48 -13.87 11.44
C LEU A 360 -24.23 -12.99 11.42
N ASN A 361 -23.24 -13.39 12.19
CA ASN A 361 -21.89 -12.84 12.15
C ASN A 361 -21.00 -13.81 11.37
N ALA A 362 -20.60 -13.42 10.17
CA ALA A 362 -19.83 -14.27 9.27
C ALA A 362 -18.35 -13.85 9.28
N PHE A 363 -17.46 -14.83 9.36
CA PHE A 363 -16.01 -14.64 9.44
C PHE A 363 -15.30 -15.51 8.39
N ILE A 364 -14.01 -15.23 8.13
CA ILE A 364 -13.18 -16.13 7.30
C ILE A 364 -12.93 -17.46 8.02
N SER A 365 -12.46 -17.41 9.27
CA SER A 365 -12.02 -18.57 10.02
C SER A 365 -12.12 -18.34 11.52
N ARG A 366 -12.32 -19.40 12.31
CA ARG A 366 -12.22 -19.35 13.78
C ARG A 366 -10.83 -18.91 14.25
N ASN A 367 -9.80 -19.21 13.46
CA ASN A 367 -8.43 -18.83 13.76
C ASN A 367 -8.08 -17.42 13.26
N ASP A 368 -8.99 -16.74 12.57
CA ASP A 368 -8.73 -15.39 12.10
C ASP A 368 -8.71 -14.37 13.25
N SER A 369 -7.98 -13.27 13.05
CA SER A 369 -7.85 -12.21 14.06
C SER A 369 -9.18 -11.49 14.36
N ALA A 370 -10.05 -11.33 13.37
CA ALA A 370 -11.36 -10.70 13.54
C ALA A 370 -12.27 -11.56 14.44
N ALA A 371 -12.34 -12.87 14.17
CA ALA A 371 -13.09 -13.82 14.98
C ALA A 371 -12.60 -13.84 16.43
N ARG A 372 -11.28 -13.91 16.64
CA ARG A 372 -10.68 -13.92 17.98
C ARG A 372 -10.94 -12.63 18.77
N ARG A 373 -10.98 -11.48 18.08
CA ARG A 373 -11.25 -10.17 18.69
C ARG A 373 -12.72 -10.02 19.08
N HIS A 374 -13.62 -10.45 18.20
CA HIS A 374 -15.04 -10.10 18.29
C HIS A 374 -15.94 -11.19 18.85
N LEU A 375 -15.40 -12.38 19.15
CA LEU A 375 -16.18 -13.47 19.75
C LEU A 375 -16.88 -13.05 21.06
N MET A 376 -16.23 -12.20 21.86
CA MET A 376 -16.77 -11.70 23.13
C MET A 376 -17.85 -10.62 22.95
N ASP A 377 -17.94 -10.04 21.76
CA ASP A 377 -18.86 -8.93 21.45
C ASP A 377 -20.18 -9.42 20.83
N LEU A 378 -20.29 -10.72 20.51
CA LEU A 378 -21.48 -11.28 19.85
C LEU A 378 -22.71 -11.16 20.76
N ALA A 379 -23.76 -10.52 20.26
CA ALA A 379 -25.02 -10.43 20.99
C ALA A 379 -25.63 -11.83 21.24
N VAL A 380 -26.33 -11.97 22.36
CA VAL A 380 -27.12 -13.17 22.66
C VAL A 380 -28.22 -13.36 21.62
N GLY A 381 -28.55 -14.59 21.26
CA GLY A 381 -29.50 -14.92 20.20
C GLY A 381 -28.98 -14.69 18.78
N THR A 382 -27.66 -14.63 18.60
CA THR A 382 -27.03 -14.50 17.28
C THR A 382 -26.26 -15.77 16.90
N TYR A 383 -26.02 -15.93 15.60
CA TYR A 383 -25.24 -17.01 15.03
C TYR A 383 -23.86 -16.52 14.58
N ALA A 384 -22.89 -17.42 14.56
CA ALA A 384 -21.60 -17.21 13.92
C ALA A 384 -21.31 -18.31 12.90
N TRP A 385 -20.81 -17.93 11.72
CA TRP A 385 -20.45 -18.84 10.64
C TRP A 385 -19.07 -18.50 10.08
N TYR A 386 -18.37 -19.51 9.56
CA TYR A 386 -16.99 -19.41 9.11
C TYR A 386 -16.84 -19.93 7.69
N LEU A 387 -16.24 -19.12 6.81
CA LEU A 387 -16.06 -19.43 5.40
C LEU A 387 -15.23 -20.70 5.17
N ASP A 388 -14.22 -20.94 6.00
CA ASP A 388 -13.35 -22.13 5.94
C ASP A 388 -13.99 -23.40 6.53
N GLU A 389 -15.11 -23.26 7.24
CA GLU A 389 -15.90 -24.37 7.81
C GLU A 389 -17.39 -24.23 7.43
N PRO A 390 -17.71 -24.23 6.12
CA PRO A 390 -19.00 -23.72 5.63
C PRO A 390 -20.22 -24.56 6.04
N THR A 391 -20.00 -25.78 6.53
CA THR A 391 -21.08 -26.73 6.90
C THR A 391 -21.50 -26.64 8.37
N ARG A 392 -21.00 -25.65 9.12
CA ARG A 392 -21.22 -25.52 10.57
C ARG A 392 -21.53 -24.09 10.96
N GLU A 393 -22.40 -23.93 11.94
CA GLU A 393 -22.68 -22.65 12.60
C GLU A 393 -22.59 -22.80 14.12
N LEU A 394 -22.19 -21.74 14.80
CA LEU A 394 -22.29 -21.59 16.25
C LEU A 394 -23.53 -20.76 16.56
N ALA A 395 -24.24 -21.12 17.63
CA ALA A 395 -25.37 -20.36 18.14
C ALA A 395 -25.07 -19.88 19.56
N TRP A 396 -25.15 -18.58 19.78
CA TRP A 396 -24.93 -17.98 21.09
C TRP A 396 -26.27 -17.64 21.75
N ASN A 397 -26.93 -18.63 22.33
CA ASN A 397 -28.29 -18.48 22.88
C ASN A 397 -28.31 -18.43 24.40
N ALA A 398 -29.28 -17.70 24.96
CA ALA A 398 -29.62 -17.83 26.37
C ALA A 398 -30.18 -19.23 26.64
N ILE A 399 -29.74 -19.83 27.74
CA ILE A 399 -30.34 -21.06 28.26
C ILE A 399 -31.23 -20.64 29.43
N GLU A 400 -32.49 -21.04 29.42
CA GLU A 400 -33.36 -20.87 30.57
C GLU A 400 -32.87 -21.78 31.71
N THR A 401 -32.24 -21.19 32.72
CA THR A 401 -31.78 -21.93 33.90
C THR A 401 -32.12 -21.17 35.18
N THR A 402 -32.70 -21.89 36.15
CA THR A 402 -32.56 -21.57 37.57
C THR A 402 -31.16 -22.02 37.99
N ILE A 403 -30.23 -21.07 38.11
CA ILE A 403 -28.88 -21.35 38.64
C ILE A 403 -29.04 -21.72 40.12
N PRO A 404 -28.64 -22.93 40.55
CA PRO A 404 -28.69 -23.30 41.95
C PRO A 404 -27.77 -22.41 42.79
N ASP A 405 -28.21 -22.01 44.00
CA ASP A 405 -27.48 -21.11 44.91
C ASP A 405 -26.04 -21.58 45.28
N ASN A 406 -25.70 -22.84 45.00
CA ASN A 406 -24.39 -23.44 45.28
C ASN A 406 -23.43 -23.44 44.07
N VAL A 407 -23.80 -22.86 42.93
CA VAL A 407 -22.88 -22.60 41.83
C VAL A 407 -22.21 -21.26 42.09
N VAL A 408 -20.87 -21.23 42.08
CA VAL A 408 -20.08 -20.02 42.29
C VAL A 408 -20.48 -18.98 41.24
N ASP A 409 -21.19 -17.95 41.68
CA ASP A 409 -21.41 -16.73 40.90
C ASP A 409 -20.03 -16.07 40.73
N LEU A 410 -19.39 -16.30 39.58
CA LEU A 410 -18.27 -15.50 39.12
C LEU A 410 -18.83 -14.14 38.70
N GLY A 411 -19.29 -13.39 39.70
CA GLY A 411 -20.02 -12.15 39.54
C GLY A 411 -19.25 -11.19 38.64
N ASN A 412 -20.03 -10.50 37.80
CA ASN A 412 -19.67 -9.32 37.02
C ASN A 412 -18.56 -8.51 37.70
N SER A 413 -17.32 -8.74 37.26
CA SER A 413 -16.24 -7.79 37.46
C SER A 413 -16.44 -6.71 36.39
N ARG A 414 -16.83 -5.52 36.87
CA ARG A 414 -17.14 -4.31 36.10
C ARG A 414 -16.12 -3.96 35.03
#